data_AF-A0A9X2G592-F1
#
_entry.id   AF-A0A9X2G592-F1
#
_cell.length_a   1.000
_cell.length_b   1.000
_cell.length_c   1.000
_cell.angle_alpha   90.00
_cell.angle_beta   90.00
_cell.angle_gamma   90.00
#
_symmetry.space_group_name_H-M   'P 1'
#
loop_
_entity.id
_entity.type
_entity.pdbx_description
1 polymer ?
#
loop_
_entity_poly.entity_id
_entity_poly.type
_entity_poly.pdbx_seq_one_letter_code
_entity_poly.pdbx_strand_id
1 'polypeptide(L)'
;MQLQGAPGADERTVNEVFGWIMRCAFQSAAHLTDYVIDAGTAYMLGGARTDELVRLCVAAGLLTETTTSNGIRAWTMLQDPEFIHIRLRQEIEWERQQRNDTRDPALTVPVRRRDGDNCRWCGVLVQWRGKKTNRTATLDHLVPGEAAAVATLVVACLGCNSARKDNAELWADNHTIRPEPPRPNYGKWTAKFLTDNGWPTQENVRSDDESATVAAAGTARPDQAVRPAAPPAARPALDDPPAGAEPPPEASPKSAPNSISQVDGTSSAGSGRDGSGSPTGAPTGGRRRRRGKRGGKSRNDSPAVPREDPPAWVMEEMEGGAA
;
A
#
# COMPACT_ATOMS: atom_id res chain seq x y z
N MET A 1 -12.63 -28.74 3.06
CA MET A 1 -13.91 -28.72 3.79
C MET A 1 -14.58 -30.10 3.72
N GLN A 2 -14.56 -30.90 4.80
CA GLN A 2 -15.16 -32.25 4.83
C GLN A 2 -16.60 -32.19 5.39
N LEU A 3 -17.55 -31.71 4.59
CA LEU A 3 -18.97 -31.60 5.01
C LEU A 3 -19.87 -32.77 4.58
N GLN A 4 -19.48 -33.52 3.55
CA GLN A 4 -20.31 -34.61 3.00
C GLN A 4 -20.53 -35.78 3.97
N GLY A 5 -19.70 -35.90 5.02
CA GLY A 5 -19.85 -36.91 6.07
C GLY A 5 -20.68 -36.45 7.28
N ALA A 6 -21.15 -35.20 7.30
CA ALA A 6 -21.90 -34.68 8.44
C ALA A 6 -23.36 -35.18 8.45
N PRO A 7 -23.92 -35.53 9.62
CA PRO A 7 -25.33 -35.92 9.72
C PRO A 7 -26.26 -34.83 9.18
N GLY A 8 -27.11 -35.19 8.21
CA GLY A 8 -28.05 -34.30 7.53
C GLY A 8 -27.48 -33.57 6.31
N ALA A 9 -26.22 -33.78 5.95
CA ALA A 9 -25.64 -33.18 4.76
C ALA A 9 -26.17 -33.82 3.46
N ASP A 10 -26.55 -32.96 2.52
CA ASP A 10 -26.93 -33.32 1.15
C ASP A 10 -25.98 -32.68 0.13
N GLU A 11 -26.27 -32.86 -1.17
CA GLU A 11 -25.47 -32.29 -2.27
C GLU A 11 -25.39 -30.75 -2.25
N ARG A 12 -26.36 -30.08 -1.61
CA ARG A 12 -26.49 -28.62 -1.57
C ARG A 12 -25.73 -28.01 -0.40
N THR A 13 -25.57 -28.79 0.67
CA THR A 13 -24.99 -28.37 1.96
C THR A 13 -23.61 -27.72 1.80
N VAL A 14 -22.77 -28.23 0.89
CA VAL A 14 -21.44 -27.66 0.62
C VAL A 14 -21.55 -26.22 0.09
N ASN A 15 -22.40 -26.00 -0.92
CA ASN A 15 -22.58 -24.69 -1.53
C ASN A 15 -23.29 -23.71 -0.58
N GLU A 16 -24.20 -24.21 0.23
CA GLU A 16 -24.92 -23.40 1.21
C GLU A 16 -24.01 -22.93 2.36
N VAL A 17 -23.24 -23.85 2.95
CA VAL A 17 -22.24 -23.49 3.98
C VAL A 17 -21.20 -22.53 3.40
N PHE A 18 -20.70 -22.80 2.19
CA PHE A 18 -19.76 -21.90 1.53
C PHE A 18 -20.38 -20.52 1.25
N GLY A 19 -21.59 -20.46 0.71
CA GLY A 19 -22.27 -19.21 0.43
C GLY A 19 -22.54 -18.40 1.71
N TRP A 20 -22.91 -19.07 2.79
CA TRP A 20 -23.16 -18.42 4.08
C TRP A 20 -21.87 -17.92 4.74
N ILE A 21 -20.81 -18.73 4.79
CA ILE A 21 -19.52 -18.30 5.37
C ILE A 21 -18.91 -17.14 4.58
N MET A 22 -19.04 -17.12 3.25
CA MET A 22 -18.56 -16.01 2.42
C MET A 22 -19.36 -14.72 2.67
N ARG A 23 -20.69 -14.81 2.87
CA ARG A 23 -21.50 -13.65 3.27
C ARG A 23 -21.09 -13.13 4.64
N CYS A 24 -20.81 -14.03 5.58
CA CYS A 24 -20.26 -13.68 6.90
C CYS A 24 -18.89 -12.99 6.75
N ALA A 25 -17.99 -13.53 5.93
CA ALA A 25 -16.69 -12.93 5.66
C ALA A 25 -16.80 -11.51 5.09
N PHE A 26 -17.67 -11.29 4.09
CA PHE A 26 -17.90 -9.95 3.54
C PHE A 26 -18.49 -8.99 4.56
N GLN A 27 -19.42 -9.45 5.40
CA GLN A 27 -20.00 -8.65 6.47
C GLN A 27 -18.92 -8.27 7.51
N SER A 28 -18.08 -9.22 7.91
CA SER A 28 -16.99 -8.96 8.84
C SER A 28 -15.97 -7.97 8.27
N ALA A 29 -15.59 -8.13 6.99
CA ALA A 29 -14.69 -7.21 6.31
C ALA A 29 -15.27 -5.80 6.18
N ALA A 30 -16.55 -5.68 5.84
CA ALA A 30 -17.22 -4.38 5.69
C ALA A 30 -17.31 -3.59 7.01
N HIS A 31 -17.46 -4.30 8.14
CA HIS A 31 -17.61 -3.71 9.47
C HIS A 31 -16.35 -3.81 10.35
N LEU A 32 -15.24 -4.28 9.77
CA LEU A 32 -13.96 -4.45 10.44
C LEU A 32 -14.05 -5.29 11.71
N THR A 33 -14.84 -6.36 11.73
CA THR A 33 -15.07 -7.15 12.95
C THR A 33 -14.05 -8.27 13.15
N ASP A 34 -12.92 -8.25 12.43
CA ASP A 34 -11.78 -9.14 12.65
C ASP A 34 -12.18 -10.63 12.70
N TYR A 35 -12.92 -11.07 11.68
CA TYR A 35 -13.46 -12.42 11.53
C TYR A 35 -14.56 -12.81 12.53
N VAL A 36 -14.99 -11.90 13.41
CA VAL A 36 -16.05 -12.16 14.40
C VAL A 36 -17.42 -11.82 13.82
N ILE A 37 -18.38 -12.72 14.00
CA ILE A 37 -19.79 -12.53 13.66
C ILE A 37 -20.64 -12.77 14.90
N ASP A 38 -21.39 -11.76 15.32
CA ASP A 38 -22.35 -11.88 16.43
C ASP A 38 -23.61 -12.65 16.02
N ALA A 39 -24.35 -13.15 17.01
CA ALA A 39 -25.61 -13.87 16.81
C ALA A 39 -26.60 -13.12 15.91
N GLY A 40 -26.83 -11.83 16.14
CA GLY A 40 -27.77 -11.06 15.34
C GLY A 40 -27.39 -11.05 13.86
N THR A 41 -26.12 -10.79 13.56
CA THR A 41 -25.58 -10.85 12.20
C THR A 41 -25.69 -12.25 11.58
N ALA A 42 -25.37 -13.31 12.34
CA ALA A 42 -25.47 -14.69 11.86
C ALA A 42 -26.92 -15.07 11.49
N TYR A 43 -27.90 -14.71 12.32
CA TYR A 43 -29.32 -14.96 12.05
C TYR A 43 -29.87 -14.10 10.91
N MET A 44 -29.41 -12.85 10.79
CA MET A 44 -29.75 -11.99 9.65
C MET A 44 -29.29 -12.61 8.32
N LEU A 45 -28.09 -13.21 8.28
CA LEU A 45 -27.53 -13.77 7.04
C LEU A 45 -28.03 -15.18 6.72
N GLY A 46 -28.16 -16.05 7.73
CA GLY A 46 -28.54 -17.46 7.56
C GLY A 46 -30.04 -17.76 7.69
N GLY A 47 -30.82 -16.82 8.22
CA GLY A 47 -32.26 -16.97 8.39
C GLY A 47 -32.63 -18.17 9.26
N ALA A 48 -33.64 -18.93 8.85
CA ALA A 48 -34.16 -20.08 9.62
C ALA A 48 -33.16 -21.24 9.77
N ARG A 49 -32.12 -21.31 8.92
CA ARG A 49 -31.11 -22.39 8.96
C ARG A 49 -29.84 -22.04 9.71
N THR A 50 -29.75 -20.85 10.29
CA THR A 50 -28.52 -20.37 10.95
C THR A 50 -27.97 -21.38 11.96
N ASP A 51 -28.79 -21.98 12.81
CA ASP A 51 -28.32 -22.93 13.83
C ASP A 51 -27.70 -24.19 13.21
N GLU A 52 -28.28 -24.69 12.12
CA GLU A 52 -27.73 -25.83 11.40
C GLU A 52 -26.42 -25.47 10.67
N LEU A 53 -26.38 -24.29 10.04
CA LEU A 53 -25.18 -23.80 9.35
C LEU A 53 -24.02 -23.56 10.32
N VAL A 54 -24.30 -22.98 11.49
CA VAL A 54 -23.33 -22.82 12.58
C VAL A 54 -22.81 -24.19 13.01
N ARG A 55 -23.69 -25.14 13.30
CA ARG A 55 -23.30 -26.51 13.71
C ARG A 55 -22.38 -27.16 12.67
N LEU A 56 -22.73 -27.07 11.39
CA LEU A 56 -21.93 -27.62 10.29
C LEU A 56 -20.57 -26.92 10.15
N CYS A 57 -20.54 -25.60 10.27
CA CYS A 57 -19.30 -24.82 10.19
C CYS A 57 -18.37 -25.11 11.37
N VAL A 58 -18.91 -25.21 12.60
CA VAL A 58 -18.13 -25.58 13.79
C VAL A 58 -17.58 -27.00 13.64
N ALA A 59 -18.41 -27.96 13.21
CA ALA A 59 -17.97 -29.34 12.97
C ALA A 59 -16.90 -29.43 11.86
N ALA A 60 -16.93 -28.54 10.87
CA ALA A 60 -15.94 -28.47 9.80
C ALA A 60 -14.71 -27.61 10.15
N GLY A 61 -14.64 -27.02 11.35
CA GLY A 61 -13.54 -26.17 11.78
C GLY A 61 -13.51 -24.78 11.13
N LEU A 62 -14.62 -24.34 10.52
CA LEU A 62 -14.75 -23.02 9.88
C LEU A 62 -15.14 -21.92 10.86
N LEU A 63 -15.78 -22.28 11.97
CA LEU A 63 -16.17 -21.37 13.04
C LEU A 63 -15.69 -21.90 14.39
N THR A 64 -15.30 -20.99 15.28
CA THR A 64 -15.05 -21.26 16.70
C THR A 64 -16.01 -20.40 17.52
N GLU A 65 -16.68 -20.99 18.51
CA GLU A 65 -17.56 -20.25 19.40
C GLU A 65 -16.79 -19.22 20.22
N THR A 66 -17.36 -18.02 20.37
CA THR A 66 -16.80 -16.93 21.16
C THR A 66 -17.92 -16.06 21.71
N THR A 67 -17.54 -14.96 22.34
CA THR A 67 -18.47 -13.95 22.84
C THR A 67 -17.91 -12.58 22.51
N THR A 68 -18.76 -11.64 22.11
CA THR A 68 -18.33 -10.25 21.92
C THR A 68 -17.93 -9.61 23.26
N SER A 69 -17.26 -8.47 23.21
CA SER A 69 -16.91 -7.68 24.41
C SER A 69 -18.12 -7.37 25.30
N ASN A 70 -19.33 -7.34 24.72
CA ASN A 70 -20.57 -6.99 25.41
C ASN A 70 -21.34 -8.24 25.90
N GLY A 71 -20.73 -9.42 25.89
CA GLY A 71 -21.36 -10.65 26.38
C GLY A 71 -22.33 -11.31 25.38
N ILE A 72 -22.36 -10.87 24.12
CA ILE A 72 -23.27 -11.43 23.10
C ILE A 72 -22.61 -12.66 22.47
N ARG A 73 -23.38 -13.75 22.31
CA ARG A 73 -22.95 -14.96 21.59
C ARG A 73 -22.41 -14.59 20.21
N ALA A 74 -21.25 -15.12 19.85
CA ALA A 74 -20.59 -14.86 18.59
C ALA A 74 -19.76 -16.06 18.12
N TRP A 75 -19.24 -15.98 16.90
CA TRP A 75 -18.30 -16.96 16.35
C TRP A 75 -17.16 -16.25 15.63
N THR A 76 -15.95 -16.79 15.77
CA THR A 76 -14.77 -16.39 15.01
C THR A 76 -14.61 -17.32 13.82
N MET A 77 -14.53 -16.76 12.62
CA MET A 77 -14.23 -17.51 11.40
C MET A 77 -12.78 -17.97 11.37
N LEU A 78 -12.53 -19.10 10.71
CA LEU A 78 -11.19 -19.61 10.45
C LEU A 78 -10.33 -18.53 9.77
N GLN A 79 -9.23 -18.16 10.43
CA GLN A 79 -8.25 -17.22 9.91
C GLN A 79 -7.19 -17.97 9.14
N ASP A 80 -7.51 -18.30 7.90
CA ASP A 80 -6.58 -18.93 6.96
C ASP A 80 -6.41 -18.02 5.74
N PRO A 81 -5.24 -17.36 5.57
CA PRO A 81 -4.97 -16.48 4.44
C PRO A 81 -5.11 -17.15 3.07
N GLU A 82 -4.95 -18.46 2.96
CA GLU A 82 -5.14 -19.19 1.70
C GLU A 82 -6.62 -19.48 1.39
N PHE A 83 -7.49 -19.35 2.39
CA PHE A 83 -8.93 -19.58 2.25
C PHE A 83 -9.72 -18.27 2.23
N ILE A 84 -9.68 -17.50 3.32
CA ILE A 84 -10.38 -16.22 3.47
C ILE A 84 -9.41 -15.23 4.13
N HIS A 85 -8.89 -14.29 3.35
CA HIS A 85 -8.09 -13.19 3.86
C HIS A 85 -8.92 -11.92 4.02
N ILE A 86 -9.31 -11.60 5.26
CA ILE A 86 -9.86 -10.32 5.68
C ILE A 86 -8.73 -9.48 6.26
N ARG A 87 -8.67 -8.23 5.81
CA ARG A 87 -7.81 -7.20 6.39
C ARG A 87 -8.34 -6.80 7.76
N LEU A 88 -7.47 -6.84 8.76
CA LEU A 88 -7.86 -6.56 10.15
C LEU A 88 -8.13 -5.06 10.35
N ARG A 89 -9.00 -4.74 11.33
CA ARG A 89 -9.30 -3.37 11.76
C ARG A 89 -8.02 -2.60 12.05
N GLN A 90 -7.15 -3.19 12.88
CA GLN A 90 -5.89 -2.56 13.30
C GLN A 90 -4.97 -2.27 12.11
N GLU A 91 -4.87 -3.16 11.13
CA GLU A 91 -4.07 -2.93 9.92
C GLU A 91 -4.62 -1.76 9.08
N ILE A 92 -5.93 -1.71 8.92
CA ILE A 92 -6.60 -0.64 8.15
C ILE A 92 -6.47 0.69 8.87
N GLU A 93 -6.63 0.71 10.19
CA GLU A 93 -6.44 1.90 11.03
C GLU A 93 -4.99 2.39 10.98
N TRP A 94 -4.02 1.48 11.05
CA TRP A 94 -2.61 1.80 10.91
C TRP A 94 -2.28 2.42 9.56
N GLU A 95 -2.74 1.84 8.45
CA GLU A 95 -2.56 2.44 7.12
C GLU A 95 -3.22 3.80 6.96
N ARG A 96 -4.39 3.99 7.58
CA ARG A 96 -5.08 5.29 7.60
C ARG A 96 -4.25 6.30 8.39
N GLN A 97 -3.71 5.91 9.54
CA GLN A 97 -2.84 6.75 10.36
C GLN A 97 -1.59 7.15 9.59
N GLN A 98 -0.84 6.19 9.03
CA GLN A 98 0.35 6.47 8.21
C GLN A 98 0.05 7.43 7.06
N ARG A 99 -1.08 7.23 6.37
CA ARG A 99 -1.52 8.11 5.28
C ARG A 99 -1.85 9.52 5.75
N ASN A 100 -2.45 9.66 6.93
CA ASN A 100 -2.77 10.96 7.51
C ASN A 100 -1.51 11.68 7.96
N ASP A 101 -0.61 10.98 8.68
CA ASP A 101 0.66 11.52 9.16
C ASP A 101 1.52 12.07 8.03
N THR A 102 1.63 11.31 6.93
CA THR A 102 2.43 11.69 5.75
C THR A 102 1.82 12.80 4.92
N ARG A 103 0.59 13.24 5.23
CA ARG A 103 -0.11 14.36 4.59
C ARG A 103 -0.26 15.56 5.52
N ASP A 104 -0.08 15.39 6.82
CA ASP A 104 -0.22 16.45 7.80
C ASP A 104 0.92 17.48 7.67
N PRO A 105 0.65 18.75 7.32
CA PRO A 105 1.66 19.79 7.29
C PRO A 105 2.33 20.01 8.65
N ALA A 106 1.63 19.79 9.77
CA ALA A 106 2.20 19.95 11.11
C ALA A 106 3.32 18.93 11.40
N LEU A 107 3.33 17.79 10.71
CA LEU A 107 4.40 16.79 10.78
C LEU A 107 5.39 16.96 9.61
N THR A 108 4.88 17.01 8.39
CA THR A 108 5.72 16.95 7.18
C THR A 108 6.60 18.19 6.99
N VAL A 109 6.13 19.38 7.36
CA VAL A 109 6.92 20.62 7.26
C VAL A 109 8.13 20.61 8.20
N PRO A 110 7.98 20.40 9.52
CA PRO A 110 9.15 20.35 10.40
C PRO A 110 10.08 19.18 10.09
N VAL A 111 9.57 18.00 9.70
CA VAL A 111 10.42 16.86 9.32
C VAL A 111 11.26 17.20 8.08
N ARG A 112 10.65 17.75 7.03
CA ARG A 112 11.41 18.16 5.82
C ARG A 112 12.34 19.34 6.07
N ARG A 113 12.02 20.23 7.01
CA ARG A 113 12.94 21.29 7.45
C ARG A 113 14.14 20.72 8.20
N ARG A 114 13.93 19.69 9.01
CA ARG A 114 15.00 19.04 9.77
C ARG A 114 15.92 18.21 8.88
N ASP A 115 15.33 17.37 8.03
CA ASP A 115 16.07 16.37 7.26
C ASP A 115 16.49 16.88 5.88
N GLY A 116 15.75 17.83 5.32
CA GLY A 116 15.84 18.21 3.92
C GLY A 116 15.49 17.05 3.00
N ASP A 117 16.27 16.91 1.94
CA ASP A 117 16.21 15.82 0.98
C ASP A 117 17.22 14.71 1.31
N ASN A 118 17.74 14.67 2.53
CA ASN A 118 18.67 13.62 2.93
C ASN A 118 17.89 12.40 3.45
N CYS A 119 18.07 11.24 2.83
CA CYS A 119 17.62 9.98 3.41
C CYS A 119 18.31 9.76 4.76
N ARG A 120 17.54 9.59 5.83
CA ARG A 120 18.04 9.45 7.20
C ARG A 120 18.64 8.08 7.49
N TRP A 121 18.49 7.12 6.57
CA TRP A 121 19.14 5.81 6.63
C TRP A 121 20.48 5.79 5.89
N CYS A 122 20.48 6.01 4.58
CA CYS A 122 21.69 5.87 3.75
C CYS A 122 22.35 7.20 3.35
N GLY A 123 21.72 8.35 3.59
CA GLY A 123 22.25 9.68 3.28
C GLY A 123 22.09 10.12 1.82
N VAL A 124 21.54 9.27 0.93
CA VAL A 124 21.31 9.66 -0.46
C VAL A 124 20.31 10.81 -0.57
N LEU A 125 20.53 11.70 -1.53
CA LEU A 125 19.58 12.76 -1.85
C LEU A 125 18.33 12.17 -2.51
N VAL A 126 17.17 12.40 -1.90
CA VAL A 126 15.88 11.89 -2.36
C VAL A 126 15.22 12.84 -3.36
N GLN A 127 14.28 12.30 -4.14
CA GLN A 127 13.48 13.06 -5.10
C GLN A 127 11.99 12.97 -4.79
N TRP A 128 11.35 14.11 -4.50
CA TRP A 128 9.91 14.19 -4.20
C TRP A 128 9.01 14.14 -5.44
N ARG A 129 9.56 14.48 -6.61
CA ARG A 129 8.86 14.46 -7.91
C ARG A 129 9.75 13.82 -8.96
N GLY A 130 9.14 13.35 -10.06
CA GLY A 130 9.83 12.68 -11.15
C GLY A 130 9.52 11.18 -11.20
N LYS A 131 10.36 10.43 -11.93
CA LYS A 131 10.20 8.98 -12.11
C LYS A 131 10.34 8.25 -10.76
N LYS A 132 9.58 7.17 -10.56
CA LYS A 132 9.74 6.32 -9.38
C LYS A 132 11.08 5.56 -9.48
N THR A 133 11.95 5.75 -8.49
CA THR A 133 13.27 5.11 -8.37
C THR A 133 13.54 4.78 -6.91
N ASN A 134 14.64 4.08 -6.61
CA ASN A 134 15.05 3.84 -5.22
C ASN A 134 15.35 5.13 -4.43
N ARG A 135 15.58 6.26 -5.13
CA ARG A 135 15.77 7.59 -4.54
C ARG A 135 14.45 8.36 -4.37
N THR A 136 13.31 7.82 -4.78
CA THR A 136 12.02 8.47 -4.53
C THR A 136 11.83 8.74 -3.05
N ALA A 137 11.50 9.99 -2.71
CA ALA A 137 11.34 10.43 -1.34
C ALA A 137 10.08 9.84 -0.72
N THR A 138 10.22 9.37 0.50
CA THR A 138 9.17 8.86 1.36
C THR A 138 9.38 9.41 2.77
N LEU A 139 8.34 9.30 3.60
CA LEU A 139 8.46 9.51 5.03
C LEU A 139 8.34 8.15 5.69
N ASP A 140 9.27 7.84 6.60
CA ASP A 140 9.37 6.57 7.30
C ASP A 140 9.06 6.78 8.79
N HIS A 141 8.12 5.99 9.29
CA HIS A 141 7.73 5.96 10.71
C HIS A 141 8.71 5.06 11.45
N LEU A 142 9.55 5.61 12.33
CA LEU A 142 10.58 4.87 13.03
C LEU A 142 10.01 3.78 13.96
N VAL A 143 8.86 4.07 14.57
CA VAL A 143 8.15 3.16 15.47
C VAL A 143 6.87 2.69 14.76
N PRO A 144 6.84 1.46 14.20
CA PRO A 144 5.64 0.92 13.59
C PRO A 144 4.52 0.76 14.62
N GLY A 145 3.27 1.00 14.21
CA GLY A 145 2.09 0.88 15.07
C GLY A 145 1.78 2.12 15.93
N GLU A 146 2.69 3.10 16.00
CA GLU A 146 2.49 4.34 16.75
C GLU A 146 2.27 5.54 15.83
N ALA A 147 1.41 6.47 16.25
CA ALA A 147 1.19 7.72 15.53
C ALA A 147 2.51 8.51 15.40
N ALA A 148 2.73 9.11 14.23
CA ALA A 148 3.94 9.87 14.01
C ALA A 148 4.01 11.12 14.90
N ALA A 149 5.22 11.36 15.41
CA ALA A 149 5.67 12.66 15.89
C ALA A 149 6.80 13.15 15.00
N VAL A 150 7.13 14.43 15.06
CA VAL A 150 8.27 15.00 14.30
C VAL A 150 9.57 14.22 14.60
N ALA A 151 9.76 13.77 15.85
CA ALA A 151 10.93 12.99 16.25
C ALA A 151 10.93 11.55 15.69
N THR A 152 9.76 10.96 15.46
CA THR A 152 9.62 9.56 15.04
C THR A 152 9.29 9.40 13.56
N LEU A 153 9.17 10.50 12.81
CA LEU A 153 8.96 10.51 11.37
C LEU A 153 10.19 11.12 10.68
N VAL A 154 10.71 10.43 9.65
CA VAL A 154 11.97 10.81 9.02
C VAL A 154 11.89 10.75 7.50
N VAL A 155 12.69 11.58 6.82
CA VAL A 155 12.85 11.46 5.36
C VAL A 155 13.65 10.20 5.02
N ALA A 156 13.10 9.36 4.15
CA ALA A 156 13.77 8.15 3.68
C ALA A 156 13.63 8.00 2.16
N CYS A 157 14.63 7.39 1.53
CA CYS A 157 14.50 6.95 0.15
C CYS A 157 13.62 5.70 0.08
N LEU A 158 12.91 5.53 -1.02
CA LEU A 158 12.04 4.38 -1.26
C LEU A 158 12.80 3.05 -1.10
N GLY A 159 14.07 2.99 -1.49
CA GLY A 159 14.90 1.79 -1.33
C GLY A 159 15.06 1.36 0.13
N CYS A 160 15.45 2.29 1.03
CA CYS A 160 15.59 1.99 2.45
C CYS A 160 14.24 1.70 3.12
N ASN A 161 13.22 2.54 2.86
CA ASN A 161 11.90 2.35 3.46
C ASN A 161 11.26 1.01 3.02
N SER A 162 11.36 0.66 1.73
CA SER A 162 10.84 -0.62 1.23
C SER A 162 11.63 -1.85 1.72
N ALA A 163 12.91 -1.69 2.05
CA ALA A 163 13.73 -2.77 2.60
C ALA A 163 13.45 -2.97 4.11
N ARG A 164 13.23 -1.87 4.84
CA ARG A 164 12.88 -1.86 6.25
C ARG A 164 11.48 -2.43 6.51
N LYS A 165 10.46 -1.94 5.78
CA LYS A 165 9.04 -2.27 6.01
C LYS A 165 8.69 -2.18 7.51
N ASP A 166 7.94 -3.15 8.03
CA ASP A 166 7.59 -3.27 9.44
C ASP A 166 8.66 -4.00 10.27
N ASN A 167 9.79 -4.41 9.67
CA ASN A 167 10.87 -5.15 10.33
C ASN A 167 11.87 -4.22 11.03
N ALA A 168 11.38 -3.36 11.91
CA ALA A 168 12.20 -2.33 12.56
C ALA A 168 13.37 -2.91 13.37
N GLU A 169 13.15 -4.02 14.08
CA GLU A 169 14.16 -4.67 14.94
C GLU A 169 15.32 -5.23 14.11
N LEU A 170 15.04 -6.13 13.16
CA LEU A 170 16.06 -6.72 12.28
C LEU A 170 16.79 -5.66 11.44
N TRP A 171 16.11 -4.58 11.09
CA TRP A 171 16.72 -3.47 10.37
C TRP A 171 17.75 -2.74 11.23
N ALA A 172 17.43 -2.52 12.51
CA ALA A 172 18.29 -1.80 13.46
C ALA A 172 19.62 -2.52 13.73
N ASP A 173 19.66 -3.85 13.62
CA ASP A 173 20.88 -4.65 13.78
C ASP A 173 21.99 -4.27 12.80
N ASN A 174 21.63 -3.84 11.59
CA ASN A 174 22.58 -3.55 10.52
C ASN A 174 22.51 -2.09 10.02
N HIS A 175 21.56 -1.31 10.50
CA HIS A 175 21.35 0.07 10.06
C HIS A 175 21.08 0.98 11.26
N THR A 176 22.02 1.87 11.53
CA THR A 176 21.80 2.97 12.47
C THR A 176 21.23 4.16 11.73
N ILE A 177 20.18 4.77 12.30
CA ILE A 177 19.69 6.03 11.80
C ILE A 177 20.79 7.09 11.89
N ARG A 178 20.97 7.86 10.82
CA ARG A 178 21.98 8.92 10.80
C ARG A 178 21.60 10.02 11.82
N PRO A 179 22.55 10.84 12.31
CA PRO A 179 22.23 12.03 13.11
C PRO A 179 21.62 13.12 12.22
N GLU A 180 20.78 14.00 12.78
CA GLU A 180 20.14 15.09 12.04
C GLU A 180 21.17 15.89 11.23
N PRO A 181 20.91 16.19 9.94
CA PRO A 181 21.88 16.91 9.12
C PRO A 181 22.12 18.32 9.69
N PRO A 182 23.39 18.70 10.02
CA PRO A 182 23.67 20.04 10.54
C PRO A 182 23.37 21.13 9.49
N ARG A 183 23.45 20.77 8.21
CA ARG A 183 23.04 21.59 7.07
C ARG A 183 22.21 20.71 6.13
N PRO A 184 20.88 20.76 6.23
CA PRO A 184 20.02 19.96 5.37
C PRO A 184 20.15 20.40 3.91
N ASN A 185 20.09 19.43 3.01
CA ASN A 185 20.13 19.65 1.58
C ASN A 185 18.70 19.89 1.13
N TYR A 186 18.42 21.01 0.49
CA TYR A 186 17.12 21.34 -0.06
C TYR A 186 17.26 21.49 -1.57
N GLY A 187 16.69 20.54 -2.30
CA GLY A 187 16.41 20.71 -3.71
C GLY A 187 15.23 21.65 -3.93
N LYS A 188 15.06 22.07 -5.18
CA LYS A 188 13.99 22.95 -5.67
C LYS A 188 12.61 22.71 -5.04
N TRP A 189 12.18 21.45 -4.99
CA TRP A 189 10.84 21.09 -4.52
C TRP A 189 10.66 21.24 -3.02
N THR A 190 11.66 20.87 -2.23
CA THR A 190 11.60 21.00 -0.76
C THR A 190 11.75 22.44 -0.33
N ALA A 191 12.67 23.19 -0.94
CA ALA A 191 12.81 24.62 -0.71
C ALA A 191 11.49 25.37 -1.00
N LYS A 192 10.83 25.05 -2.13
CA LYS A 192 9.51 25.61 -2.45
C LYS A 192 8.45 25.19 -1.43
N PHE A 193 8.36 23.90 -1.12
CA PHE A 193 7.37 23.38 -0.17
C PHE A 193 7.48 24.05 1.21
N LEU A 194 8.69 24.20 1.73
CA LEU A 194 8.93 24.87 3.00
C LEU A 194 8.56 26.35 2.94
N THR A 195 8.93 27.04 1.86
CA THR A 195 8.60 28.47 1.66
C THR A 195 7.09 28.68 1.58
N ASP A 196 6.37 27.83 0.84
CA ASP A 196 4.90 27.87 0.73
C ASP A 196 4.21 27.65 2.09
N ASN A 197 4.87 26.93 3.02
CA ASN A 197 4.38 26.65 4.37
C ASN A 197 4.99 27.58 5.44
N GLY A 198 5.46 28.77 5.04
CA GLY A 198 5.88 29.82 5.98
C GLY A 198 7.33 29.73 6.46
N TRP A 199 8.16 28.87 5.86
CA TRP A 199 9.60 28.75 6.15
C TRP A 199 10.42 29.17 4.94
N PRO A 200 10.82 30.45 4.83
CA PRO A 200 11.62 30.94 3.71
C PRO A 200 12.90 30.11 3.57
N THR A 201 12.97 29.31 2.51
CA THR A 201 14.05 28.33 2.31
C THR A 201 14.55 28.43 0.87
N GLN A 202 15.86 28.59 0.72
CA GLN A 202 16.51 28.59 -0.59
C GLN A 202 16.98 27.18 -0.97
N GLU A 203 16.90 26.87 -2.26
CA GLU A 203 17.53 25.68 -2.82
C GLU A 203 19.04 25.79 -2.66
N ASN A 204 19.68 24.73 -2.14
CA ASN A 204 21.12 24.67 -1.90
C ASN A 204 21.80 23.46 -2.57
N VAL A 205 21.02 22.56 -3.17
CA VAL A 205 21.51 21.46 -4.00
C VAL A 205 20.69 21.40 -5.29
N ARG A 206 21.35 21.20 -6.43
CA ARG A 206 20.66 20.93 -7.69
C ARG A 206 20.45 19.42 -7.84
N SER A 207 19.25 19.01 -8.23
CA SER A 207 18.98 17.60 -8.51
C SER A 207 19.69 17.14 -9.78
N ASP A 208 20.24 15.92 -9.77
CA ASP A 208 20.94 15.30 -10.91
C ASP A 208 20.09 15.28 -12.21
N ASP A 209 18.75 15.19 -12.08
CA ASP A 209 17.81 15.23 -13.22
C ASP A 209 17.82 16.56 -13.99
N GLU A 210 18.17 17.69 -13.36
CA GLU A 210 18.35 18.98 -14.05
C GLU A 210 19.77 19.17 -14.58
N SER A 211 20.78 18.52 -13.98
CA SER A 211 22.17 18.60 -14.49
C SER A 211 22.32 17.97 -15.88
N ALA A 212 21.47 16.99 -16.21
CA ALA A 212 21.45 16.37 -17.53
C ALA A 212 20.99 17.31 -18.66
N THR A 213 20.18 18.35 -18.36
CA THR A 213 19.70 19.29 -19.38
C THR A 213 20.67 20.45 -19.64
N VAL A 214 21.59 20.75 -18.72
CA VAL A 214 22.59 21.83 -18.89
C VAL A 214 23.89 21.33 -19.52
N ALA A 215 24.21 20.03 -19.40
CA ALA A 215 25.41 19.44 -20.01
C ALA A 215 25.31 19.24 -21.55
N ALA A 216 24.14 19.46 -22.16
CA ALA A 216 23.95 19.36 -23.61
C ALA A 216 24.13 20.70 -24.36
N ALA A 217 24.54 21.78 -23.68
CA ALA A 217 24.80 23.08 -24.28
C ALA A 217 26.27 23.48 -24.05
N GLY A 218 27.21 22.72 -24.62
CA GLY A 218 28.61 23.13 -24.66
C GLY A 218 29.62 22.00 -24.61
N THR A 219 29.63 21.11 -25.60
CA THR A 219 30.88 20.45 -26.01
C THR A 219 30.79 20.03 -27.46
N ALA A 220 31.68 20.59 -28.28
CA ALA A 220 31.88 20.18 -29.66
C ALA A 220 32.22 18.68 -29.71
N ARG A 221 31.57 17.98 -30.64
CA ARG A 221 31.72 16.55 -30.93
C ARG A 221 33.14 16.28 -31.45
N PRO A 222 33.95 15.41 -30.84
CA PRO A 222 35.15 14.92 -31.50
C PRO A 222 34.77 13.79 -32.47
N ASP A 223 35.36 13.84 -33.67
CA ASP A 223 35.16 12.90 -34.77
C ASP A 223 35.41 11.45 -34.36
N GLN A 224 34.48 10.57 -34.76
CA GLN A 224 34.63 9.13 -34.68
C GLN A 224 35.66 8.67 -35.72
N ALA A 225 36.86 8.32 -35.28
CA ALA A 225 37.83 7.59 -36.09
C ALA A 225 37.37 6.13 -36.27
N VAL A 226 37.09 5.77 -37.51
CA VAL A 226 36.81 4.41 -37.97
C VAL A 226 38.07 3.54 -37.81
N ARG A 227 37.96 2.40 -37.13
CA ARG A 227 39.01 1.38 -37.05
C ARG A 227 38.97 0.47 -38.30
N PRO A 228 40.11 0.21 -38.99
CA PRO A 228 40.14 -0.66 -40.16
C PRO A 228 40.10 -2.16 -39.80
N ALA A 229 39.51 -2.95 -40.70
CA ALA A 229 39.35 -4.40 -40.61
C ALA A 229 40.65 -5.17 -40.90
N ALA A 230 40.86 -6.29 -40.19
CA ALA A 230 41.98 -7.20 -40.41
C ALA A 230 41.67 -8.27 -41.48
N PRO A 231 42.66 -8.70 -42.29
CA PRO A 231 42.47 -9.66 -43.39
C PRO A 231 42.45 -11.14 -42.93
N PRO A 232 41.87 -12.05 -43.74
CA PRO A 232 41.63 -13.44 -43.37
C PRO A 232 42.87 -14.33 -43.45
N ALA A 233 43.05 -15.21 -42.46
CA ALA A 233 44.11 -16.21 -42.42
C ALA A 233 43.74 -17.48 -43.22
N ALA A 234 44.63 -17.88 -44.12
CA ALA A 234 44.57 -19.14 -44.87
C ALA A 234 45.08 -20.32 -44.03
N ARG A 235 44.42 -21.48 -44.15
CA ARG A 235 44.86 -22.77 -43.57
C ARG A 235 45.51 -23.63 -44.66
N PRO A 236 46.65 -24.31 -44.41
CA PRO A 236 47.16 -25.36 -45.30
C PRO A 236 46.56 -26.75 -44.99
N ALA A 237 46.60 -27.60 -46.03
CA ALA A 237 45.97 -28.91 -46.23
C ALA A 237 46.65 -30.07 -45.45
N LEU A 238 45.86 -31.02 -44.92
CA LEU A 238 45.61 -32.42 -45.36
C LEU A 238 46.81 -33.39 -45.27
N ASP A 239 46.66 -34.36 -44.37
CA ASP A 239 47.15 -35.74 -44.51
C ASP A 239 46.09 -36.68 -43.91
N ASP A 240 45.87 -37.83 -44.56
CA ASP A 240 44.77 -38.78 -44.36
C ASP A 240 45.36 -40.23 -44.23
N PRO A 241 44.59 -41.31 -43.97
CA PRO A 241 44.37 -41.98 -42.68
C PRO A 241 45.03 -43.40 -42.60
N PRO A 242 44.69 -44.28 -41.61
CA PRO A 242 43.71 -45.33 -41.96
C PRO A 242 42.82 -45.93 -40.83
N ALA A 243 41.65 -46.39 -41.29
CA ALA A 243 40.93 -47.64 -40.99
C ALA A 243 40.53 -48.05 -39.55
N GLY A 244 39.20 -48.17 -39.33
CA GLY A 244 38.65 -49.20 -38.43
C GLY A 244 37.28 -48.89 -37.81
N ALA A 245 36.27 -49.67 -38.22
CA ALA A 245 35.00 -49.99 -37.56
C ALA A 245 33.76 -49.09 -37.78
N GLU A 246 32.70 -49.75 -38.29
CA GLU A 246 31.33 -49.28 -38.55
C GLU A 246 30.38 -49.38 -37.30
N PRO A 247 29.15 -48.78 -37.36
CA PRO A 247 28.40 -48.19 -36.23
C PRO A 247 27.19 -49.04 -35.76
N PRO A 248 26.35 -48.56 -34.79
CA PRO A 248 25.02 -47.98 -35.17
C PRO A 248 24.43 -46.98 -34.12
N PRO A 249 23.17 -46.51 -34.22
CA PRO A 249 22.62 -45.62 -35.25
C PRO A 249 21.91 -44.35 -34.69
N GLU A 250 21.60 -43.44 -35.62
CA GLU A 250 20.86 -42.17 -35.47
C GLU A 250 19.43 -42.29 -34.93
N ALA A 251 18.94 -41.19 -34.35
CA ALA A 251 17.57 -40.71 -34.58
C ALA A 251 17.55 -39.18 -34.72
N SER A 252 17.21 -38.72 -35.92
CA SER A 252 17.02 -37.32 -36.33
C SER A 252 15.55 -36.86 -36.19
N PRO A 253 15.25 -35.55 -36.36
CA PRO A 253 14.19 -34.81 -35.68
C PRO A 253 12.90 -34.61 -36.51
N LYS A 254 11.83 -34.06 -35.90
CA LYS A 254 10.68 -33.49 -36.62
C LYS A 254 10.10 -32.23 -35.95
N SER A 255 10.34 -31.11 -36.64
CA SER A 255 9.45 -30.01 -37.08
C SER A 255 8.26 -29.51 -36.22
N ALA A 256 8.23 -28.17 -36.08
CA ALA A 256 7.07 -27.31 -35.76
C ALA A 256 5.99 -27.35 -36.89
N PRO A 257 4.75 -26.80 -36.72
CA PRO A 257 4.44 -25.36 -36.60
C PRO A 257 3.30 -25.07 -35.57
N ASN A 258 2.79 -23.88 -35.22
CA ASN A 258 2.44 -22.68 -35.99
C ASN A 258 2.05 -21.53 -35.04
N SER A 259 2.24 -20.28 -35.49
CA SER A 259 1.85 -19.02 -34.84
C SER A 259 0.34 -18.75 -34.90
N ILE A 260 -0.28 -18.21 -33.83
CA ILE A 260 -1.43 -17.27 -33.88
C ILE A 260 -1.36 -16.23 -32.73
N SER A 261 -1.68 -15.00 -33.14
CA SER A 261 -1.68 -13.66 -32.56
C SER A 261 -2.14 -13.38 -31.13
N GLN A 262 -1.57 -12.29 -30.60
CA GLN A 262 -2.08 -11.43 -29.53
C GLN A 262 -3.50 -10.91 -29.82
N VAL A 263 -4.34 -10.83 -28.78
CA VAL A 263 -5.33 -9.76 -28.58
C VAL A 263 -5.50 -9.45 -27.10
N ASP A 264 -5.39 -8.16 -26.79
CA ASP A 264 -5.77 -7.54 -25.52
C ASP A 264 -7.28 -7.69 -25.25
N GLY A 265 -7.64 -7.84 -23.97
CA GLY A 265 -9.03 -7.93 -23.54
C GLY A 265 -9.18 -7.75 -22.03
N THR A 266 -8.88 -6.55 -21.55
CA THR A 266 -9.16 -6.10 -20.17
C THR A 266 -10.66 -6.14 -19.89
N SER A 267 -11.05 -6.97 -18.93
CA SER A 267 -12.39 -7.01 -18.34
C SER A 267 -12.57 -5.82 -17.38
N SER A 268 -13.46 -4.90 -17.73
CA SER A 268 -14.03 -3.94 -16.77
C SER A 268 -15.50 -4.29 -16.55
N ALA A 269 -15.78 -4.85 -15.37
CA ALA A 269 -17.12 -5.14 -14.90
C ALA A 269 -17.80 -3.83 -14.46
N GLY A 270 -19.10 -3.75 -14.76
CA GLY A 270 -19.90 -2.53 -14.81
C GLY A 270 -20.08 -1.79 -13.49
N SER A 271 -20.11 -0.45 -13.61
CA SER A 271 -20.82 0.40 -12.66
C SER A 271 -22.24 0.63 -13.22
N GLY A 272 -23.24 0.13 -12.51
CA GLY A 272 -24.64 0.43 -12.79
C GLY A 272 -24.90 1.92 -12.66
N ARG A 273 -25.40 2.53 -13.73
CA ARG A 273 -26.00 3.86 -13.71
C ARG A 273 -27.49 3.69 -13.96
N ASP A 274 -28.29 4.07 -12.97
CA ASP A 274 -29.74 4.16 -13.11
C ASP A 274 -30.11 5.22 -14.14
N GLY A 275 -30.96 4.81 -15.08
CA GLY A 275 -31.53 5.68 -16.09
C GLY A 275 -32.78 6.38 -15.56
N SER A 276 -32.86 7.68 -15.82
CA SER A 276 -34.14 8.40 -15.87
C SER A 276 -34.19 9.17 -17.19
N GLY A 277 -35.21 8.86 -17.99
CA GLY A 277 -35.32 9.18 -19.41
C GLY A 277 -35.35 10.67 -19.76
N SER A 278 -34.96 10.93 -21.00
CA SER A 278 -35.06 12.22 -21.70
C SER A 278 -36.52 12.54 -22.06
N PRO A 279 -36.85 13.81 -22.37
CA PRO A 279 -36.88 14.12 -23.81
C PRO A 279 -36.32 15.50 -24.20
N THR A 280 -35.53 15.46 -25.29
CA THR A 280 -35.46 16.38 -26.45
C THR A 280 -35.59 17.90 -26.27
N GLY A 281 -34.54 18.62 -26.72
CA GLY A 281 -34.67 19.98 -27.24
C GLY A 281 -33.47 20.90 -26.95
N ALA A 282 -32.49 20.93 -27.86
CA ALA A 282 -31.56 22.06 -28.01
C ALA A 282 -32.30 23.23 -28.72
N PRO A 283 -31.83 24.51 -28.78
CA PRO A 283 -30.41 24.88 -28.80
C PRO A 283 -29.99 26.28 -28.26
N THR A 284 -28.68 26.52 -28.35
CA THR A 284 -27.94 27.80 -28.51
C THR A 284 -27.66 28.71 -27.31
N GLY A 285 -26.44 29.28 -27.34
CA GLY A 285 -26.16 30.63 -26.83
C GLY A 285 -25.11 30.70 -25.73
N GLY A 286 -23.85 30.99 -26.10
CA GLY A 286 -22.79 31.24 -25.14
C GLY A 286 -22.95 32.55 -24.36
N ARG A 287 -22.19 32.69 -23.27
CA ARG A 287 -21.53 33.96 -22.89
C ARG A 287 -20.53 33.77 -21.76
N ARG A 288 -19.47 34.57 -21.90
CA ARG A 288 -18.32 34.78 -21.03
C ARG A 288 -18.68 35.33 -19.64
N ARG A 289 -17.78 35.02 -18.70
CA ARG A 289 -17.29 35.82 -17.55
C ARG A 289 -18.30 36.24 -16.48
N ARG A 290 -18.01 35.87 -15.22
CA ARG A 290 -17.65 36.87 -14.19
C ARG A 290 -17.01 36.24 -12.94
N ARG A 291 -15.80 36.71 -12.68
CA ARG A 291 -15.08 36.72 -11.40
C ARG A 291 -15.92 37.46 -10.37
N GLY A 292 -16.33 36.78 -9.30
CA GLY A 292 -17.03 37.35 -8.15
C GLY A 292 -16.19 37.18 -6.89
N LYS A 293 -15.51 38.26 -6.50
CA LYS A 293 -14.81 38.43 -5.22
C LYS A 293 -15.85 38.91 -4.20
N ARG A 294 -16.11 38.13 -3.15
CA ARG A 294 -16.70 38.57 -1.86
C ARG A 294 -15.87 37.82 -0.81
N GLY A 295 -15.10 38.48 0.06
CA GLY A 295 -15.54 39.58 0.92
C GLY A 295 -15.94 38.95 2.24
N GLY A 296 -15.01 38.96 3.20
CA GLY A 296 -15.07 38.19 4.43
C GLY A 296 -16.22 38.53 5.36
N LYS A 297 -16.48 37.59 6.27
CA LYS A 297 -17.15 37.88 7.54
C LYS A 297 -16.64 36.88 8.58
N SER A 298 -15.96 37.43 9.59
CA SER A 298 -15.66 36.80 10.85
C SER A 298 -16.94 36.42 11.57
N ARG A 299 -16.96 35.22 12.15
CA ARG A 299 -17.79 34.86 13.32
C ARG A 299 -17.01 33.86 14.17
N ASN A 300 -16.34 34.39 15.19
CA ASN A 300 -16.21 33.70 16.46
C ASN A 300 -17.62 33.55 17.03
N ASP A 301 -17.97 32.35 17.47
CA ASP A 301 -18.80 32.07 18.66
C ASP A 301 -18.99 30.56 18.74
N SER A 302 -18.06 29.90 19.44
CA SER A 302 -18.28 28.54 19.96
C SER A 302 -19.00 28.66 21.31
N PRO A 303 -20.12 27.97 21.52
CA PRO A 303 -20.74 27.92 22.84
C PRO A 303 -19.86 27.11 23.80
N ALA A 304 -19.73 27.63 25.02
CA ALA A 304 -19.00 27.00 26.12
C ALA A 304 -19.63 25.65 26.50
N VAL A 305 -18.79 24.62 26.59
CA VAL A 305 -19.14 23.31 27.15
C VAL A 305 -19.17 23.44 28.69
N PRO A 306 -20.26 23.05 29.38
CA PRO A 306 -20.28 23.01 30.84
C PRO A 306 -19.25 22.00 31.35
N ARG A 307 -18.45 22.39 32.34
CA ARG A 307 -17.62 21.45 33.12
C ARG A 307 -18.57 20.64 34.00
N GLU A 308 -18.67 19.34 33.74
CA GLU A 308 -19.30 18.40 34.68
C GLU A 308 -18.29 18.13 35.80
N ASP A 309 -18.72 18.37 37.04
CA ASP A 309 -17.99 17.96 38.23
C ASP A 309 -17.97 16.42 38.32
N PRO A 310 -16.86 15.80 38.74
CA PRO A 310 -16.80 14.35 38.91
C PRO A 310 -17.74 13.89 40.03
N PRO A 311 -18.35 12.70 39.90
CA PRO A 311 -19.29 12.17 40.89
C PRO A 311 -18.58 11.85 42.22
N ALA A 312 -19.29 12.09 43.33
CA ALA A 312 -18.83 12.11 44.72
C ALA A 312 -18.41 10.74 45.33
N TRP A 313 -18.07 9.73 44.52
CA TRP A 313 -17.59 8.42 44.99
C TRP A 313 -16.07 8.22 44.79
N VAL A 314 -15.34 9.23 44.29
CA VAL A 314 -13.89 9.19 44.03
C VAL A 314 -13.06 9.84 45.16
N MET A 315 -13.67 10.19 46.31
CA MET A 315 -12.97 10.84 47.44
C MET A 315 -12.96 10.02 48.74
N GLU A 316 -13.08 8.69 48.66
CA GLU A 316 -13.08 7.83 49.86
C GLU A 316 -12.12 6.62 49.75
N GLU A 317 -10.96 6.81 49.09
CA GLU A 317 -9.87 5.80 49.11
C GLU A 317 -8.45 6.40 49.30
N MET A 318 -8.33 7.65 49.80
CA MET A 318 -7.01 8.27 50.04
C MET A 318 -6.70 8.66 51.50
N GLU A 319 -7.47 8.18 52.48
CA GLU A 319 -7.11 8.32 53.89
C GLU A 319 -7.18 6.95 54.61
N GLY A 320 -6.06 6.22 54.61
CA GLY A 320 -5.98 4.96 55.35
C GLY A 320 -4.66 4.21 55.15
N GLY A 321 -3.54 4.78 55.59
CA GLY A 321 -2.25 4.11 55.45
C GLY A 321 -1.07 4.79 56.15
N ALA A 322 -1.22 5.11 57.44
CA ALA A 322 -0.08 5.44 58.31
C ALA A 322 -0.41 5.17 59.79
N ALA A 323 -0.10 3.97 60.26
CA ALA A 323 0.29 3.63 61.63
C ALA A 323 0.80 2.19 61.66
#